data_AF-X1HDH0-F1
#
_entry.id   AF-X1HDH0-F1
#
_cell.length_a   1.000
_cell.length_b   1.000
_cell.length_c   1.000
_cell.angle_alpha   90.00
_cell.angle_beta   90.00
_cell.angle_gamma   90.00
#
_symmetry.space_group_name_H-M   'P 1'
#
loop_
_entity.id
_entity.type
_entity.pdbx_description
1 polymer ?
#
loop_
_entity_poly.entity_id
_entity_poly.type
_entity_poly.pdbx_seq_one_letter_code
_entity_poly.pdbx_strand_id
1 'polypeptide(L)'
;SVVLSVGDIYHLRSGKDRIIYAGMPSEKVYSIVQRKRNFAPYAAWGYAWNLFYPKEQSKIRIDGVDILVENVTPDEIRLRV
;
A
#
# COMPACT_ATOMS: atom_id res chain seq x y z
N SER A 1 1.33 7.24 -13.21
CA SER A 1 2.09 6.29 -12.36
C SER A 1 2.57 7.05 -11.14
N VAL A 2 2.67 6.37 -10.01
CA VAL A 2 3.12 6.89 -8.71
C VAL A 2 4.29 6.03 -8.28
N VAL A 3 5.36 6.66 -7.78
CA VAL A 3 6.50 5.95 -7.20
C VAL A 3 6.47 6.21 -5.70
N LEU A 4 6.61 5.14 -4.91
CA LEU A 4 6.69 5.20 -3.46
C LEU A 4 7.99 4.55 -3.03
N SER A 5 8.84 5.30 -2.33
CA SER A 5 9.94 4.72 -1.58
C SER A 5 9.44 4.06 -0.30
N VAL A 6 10.25 3.20 0.32
CA VAL A 6 9.89 2.59 1.61
C VAL A 6 9.55 3.66 2.63
N GLY A 7 8.36 3.57 3.23
CA GLY A 7 7.84 4.54 4.19
C GLY A 7 7.00 5.67 3.58
N ASP A 8 7.01 5.85 2.25
CA ASP A 8 6.18 6.86 1.60
C ASP A 8 4.70 6.54 1.70
N ILE A 9 3.91 7.58 1.92
CA ILE A 9 2.47 7.49 2.14
C ILE A 9 1.74 7.95 0.89
N TYR A 10 0.87 7.09 0.36
CA TYR A 10 -0.02 7.42 -0.75
C TYR A 10 -1.49 7.34 -0.32
N HIS A 11 -2.28 8.34 -0.70
CA HIS A 11 -3.72 8.35 -0.46
C HIS A 11 -4.45 7.71 -1.63
N LEU A 12 -5.16 6.61 -1.38
CA LEU A 12 -6.01 6.01 -2.41
C LEU A 12 -7.21 6.93 -2.66
N ARG A 13 -7.56 7.14 -3.94
CA ARG A 13 -8.64 8.06 -4.36
C ARG A 13 -10.02 7.75 -3.74
N SER A 14 -10.24 6.54 -3.26
CA SER A 14 -11.49 6.13 -2.60
C SER A 14 -11.26 5.95 -1.10
N GLY A 15 -11.93 6.77 -0.27
CA GLY A 15 -11.94 6.62 1.19
C GLY A 15 -10.87 7.41 1.98
N LYS A 16 -10.68 7.02 3.25
CA LYS A 16 -9.68 7.60 4.18
C LYS A 16 -8.39 6.77 4.26
N ASP A 17 -8.22 5.86 3.29
CA ASP A 17 -7.23 4.81 3.37
C ASP A 17 -5.92 5.24 2.71
N ARG A 18 -4.85 5.10 3.49
CA ARG A 18 -3.49 5.39 3.03
C ARG A 18 -2.76 4.08 2.88
N ILE A 19 -2.01 3.93 1.80
CA ILE A 19 -1.06 2.84 1.64
C ILE A 19 0.35 3.36 1.89
N ILE A 20 1.19 2.49 2.41
CA ILE A 20 2.61 2.75 2.64
C ILE A 20 3.38 1.60 2.02
N TYR A 21 4.40 1.91 1.22
CA TYR A 21 5.30 0.86 0.76
C TYR A 21 6.20 0.42 1.92
N ALA A 22 6.15 -0.87 2.28
CA ALA A 22 6.87 -1.42 3.43
C ALA A 22 8.13 -2.20 3.04
N GLY A 23 8.53 -2.15 1.77
CA GLY A 23 9.70 -2.84 1.25
C GLY A 23 9.44 -4.30 0.88
N MET A 24 10.53 -5.02 0.65
CA MET A 24 10.54 -6.44 0.31
C MET A 24 11.04 -7.29 1.49
N PRO A 25 10.19 -8.00 2.23
CA PRO A 25 10.64 -8.92 3.27
C PRO A 25 11.45 -10.12 2.73
N SER A 26 11.30 -10.46 1.44
CA SER A 26 12.17 -11.41 0.74
C SER A 26 12.24 -11.05 -0.74
N GLU A 27 13.18 -11.62 -1.51
CA GLU A 27 13.32 -11.34 -2.95
C GLU A 27 12.06 -11.62 -3.78
N LYS A 28 11.16 -12.48 -3.28
CA LYS A 28 9.94 -12.91 -3.98
C LYS A 28 8.67 -12.28 -3.44
N VAL A 29 8.74 -11.51 -2.34
CA VAL A 29 7.56 -10.96 -1.67
C VAL A 29 7.79 -9.50 -1.36
N TYR A 30 6.80 -8.66 -1.69
CA TYR A 30 6.76 -7.26 -1.26
C TYR A 30 5.61 -7.03 -0.29
N SER A 31 5.73 -5.97 0.50
CA SER A 31 4.75 -5.59 1.51
C SER A 31 4.24 -4.18 1.27
N ILE A 32 2.92 -4.01 1.44
CA ILE A 32 2.24 -2.71 1.48
C ILE A 32 1.46 -2.66 2.78
N VAL A 33 1.64 -1.61 3.57
CA VAL A 33 0.82 -1.37 4.76
C VAL A 33 -0.44 -0.63 4.33
N GLN A 34 -1.60 -1.18 4.65
CA GLN A 34 -2.86 -0.45 4.58
C GLN A 34 -3.12 0.20 5.93
N ARG A 35 -3.30 1.51 5.95
CA ARG A 35 -3.67 2.29 7.13
C ARG A 35 -5.07 2.84 6.97
N LYS A 36 -5.98 2.39 7.83
CA LYS A 36 -7.33 2.94 7.97
C LYS A 36 -7.38 3.90 9.14
N ARG A 37 -8.04 5.04 8.95
CA ARG A 37 -8.37 5.97 10.03
C ARG A 37 -9.88 6.18 10.07
N ASN A 38 -10.52 5.68 11.12
CA ASN A 38 -11.90 6.04 11.40
C ASN A 38 -11.93 7.27 12.31
N PHE A 39 -12.75 8.25 11.91
CA PHE A 39 -13.04 9.42 12.72
C PHE A 39 -14.41 9.19 13.37
N ALA A 40 -14.41 8.93 14.67
CA ALA A 40 -15.58 9.16 15.50
C ALA A 40 -15.45 10.57 16.10
N PRO A 41 -16.55 11.29 16.38
CA PRO A 41 -16.52 12.69 16.81
C PRO A 41 -15.69 12.97 18.07
N TYR A 42 -15.31 11.95 18.84
CA TYR A 42 -14.53 12.09 20.09
C TYR A 42 -13.39 11.07 20.24
N ALA A 43 -13.06 10.30 19.19
CA ALA A 43 -11.97 9.32 19.22
C ALA A 43 -11.34 9.16 17.83
N ALA A 44 -10.01 9.32 17.77
CA ALA A 44 -9.22 8.97 16.61
C ALA A 44 -8.60 7.59 16.83
N TRP A 45 -9.16 6.56 16.20
CA TRP A 45 -8.55 5.24 16.14
C TRP A 45 -8.04 4.97 14.72
N GLY A 46 -6.82 4.45 14.66
CA GLY A 46 -6.18 4.05 13.42
C GLY A 46 -5.75 2.60 13.53
N TYR A 47 -6.08 1.82 12.51
CA TYR A 47 -5.59 0.46 12.36
C TYR A 47 -4.67 0.42 11.16
N ALA A 48 -3.61 -0.36 11.26
CA ALA A 48 -2.72 -0.62 10.15
C ALA A 48 -2.35 -2.10 10.16
N TRP A 49 -2.24 -2.68 8.97
CA TRP A 49 -1.78 -4.06 8.80
C TRP A 49 -0.95 -4.18 7.53
N ASN A 50 -0.02 -5.12 7.55
CA ASN A 50 0.82 -5.43 6.41
C ASN A 50 0.08 -6.39 5.48
N LEU A 51 0.06 -6.05 4.19
CA LEU A 51 -0.40 -6.91 3.11
C LEU A 51 0.84 -7.40 2.38
N PHE A 52 0.93 -8.71 2.17
CA PHE A 52 2.06 -9.35 1.50
C PHE A 52 1.63 -9.89 0.15
N TYR A 53 2.43 -9.60 -0.86
CA TYR A 53 2.14 -9.98 -2.24
C TYR A 53 3.38 -10.64 -2.88
N PRO A 54 3.19 -11.68 -3.69
CA PRO A 54 4.27 -12.20 -4.53
C PRO A 54 4.74 -11.13 -5.53
N LYS A 55 6.05 -11.03 -5.77
CA LYS A 55 6.64 -10.08 -6.73
C LYS A 55 6.05 -10.22 -8.15
N GLU A 56 5.66 -11.42 -8.53
CA GLU A 56 5.04 -11.73 -9.82
C GLU A 56 3.58 -11.24 -9.93
N GLN A 57 2.93 -10.97 -8.79
CA GLN A 57 1.58 -10.44 -8.76
C GLN A 57 1.59 -8.94 -9.08
N SER A 58 1.36 -8.62 -10.35
CA SER A 58 1.27 -7.26 -10.86
C SER A 58 -0.09 -6.60 -10.64
N LYS A 59 -1.16 -7.36 -10.42
CA LYS A 59 -2.50 -6.83 -10.15
C LYS A 59 -2.92 -7.12 -8.72
N ILE A 60 -3.14 -6.08 -7.95
CA ILE A 60 -3.58 -6.16 -6.56
C ILE A 60 -4.82 -5.31 -6.36
N ARG A 61 -5.60 -5.67 -5.33
CA ARG A 61 -6.77 -4.90 -4.94
C ARG A 61 -6.66 -4.55 -3.47
N ILE A 62 -6.67 -3.26 -3.15
CA ILE A 62 -6.61 -2.75 -1.79
C ILE A 62 -7.80 -1.83 -1.58
N ASP A 63 -8.60 -2.11 -0.55
CA ASP A 63 -9.83 -1.37 -0.24
C ASP A 63 -10.80 -1.18 -1.41
N GLY A 64 -10.92 -2.20 -2.26
CA GLY A 64 -11.79 -2.14 -3.43
C GLY A 64 -11.21 -1.42 -4.65
N VAL A 65 -10.05 -0.76 -4.51
CA VAL A 65 -9.31 -0.09 -5.60
C VAL A 65 -8.36 -1.09 -6.26
N ASP A 66 -8.48 -1.24 -7.57
CA ASP A 66 -7.56 -2.03 -8.38
C ASP A 66 -6.29 -1.23 -8.65
N ILE A 67 -5.14 -1.84 -8.38
CA ILE A 67 -3.83 -1.22 -8.52
C ILE A 67 -2.96 -2.14 -9.37
N LEU A 68 -2.32 -1.56 -10.37
CA LEU A 68 -1.31 -2.24 -11.18
C LEU A 68 0.09 -1.88 -10.63
N VAL A 69 0.84 -2.89 -10.22
CA VAL A 69 2.25 -2.81 -9.85
C VAL A 69 3.07 -2.95 -11.12
N GLU A 70 3.72 -1.86 -11.53
CA GLU A 70 4.53 -1.81 -12.75
C GLU A 70 5.97 -2.30 -12.49
N ASN A 71 6.51 -2.00 -11.31
CA ASN A 71 7.82 -2.48 -10.88
C ASN A 71 7.92 -2.47 -9.34
N VAL A 72 8.73 -3.36 -8.78
CA VAL A 72 9.03 -3.38 -7.34
C VAL A 72 10.51 -3.73 -7.10
N THR A 73 11.14 -2.96 -6.23
CA THR A 73 12.51 -3.16 -5.73
C THR A 73 12.49 -3.09 -4.20
N PRO A 74 13.56 -3.49 -3.50
CA PRO A 74 13.59 -3.38 -2.04
C PRO A 74 13.34 -1.96 -1.50
N ASP A 75 13.68 -0.93 -2.29
CA ASP A 75 13.66 0.48 -1.87
C ASP A 75 12.44 1.25 -2.39
N GLU A 76 11.85 0.84 -3.52
CA GLU A 76 10.74 1.54 -4.15
C GLU A 76 9.75 0.63 -4.88
N ILE A 77 8.52 1.10 -5.00
CA ILE A 77 7.47 0.49 -5.80
C ILE A 77 6.86 1.51 -6.76
N ARG A 78 6.61 1.09 -8.00
CA ARG A 78 5.91 1.89 -9.01
C ARG A 78 4.51 1.33 -9.21
N LEU A 79 3.51 2.18 -8.99
CA LEU A 79 2.11 1.85 -9.01
C LEU A 79 1.35 2.65 -10.07
N ARG A 80 0.30 2.06 -10.61
CA ARG A 80 -0.71 2.72 -11.44
C ARG A 80 -2.08 2.41 -10.85
N VAL A 81 -2.74 3.47 -10.39
CA VAL A 81 -4.05 3.46 -9.72
C VAL A 81 -5.07 4.13 -10.64
#